data_AF-A0A8J3I5Z0-F1
#
_entry.id   AF-A0A8J3I5Z0-F1
#
_cell.length_a   1.000
_cell.length_b   1.000
_cell.length_c   1.000
_cell.angle_alpha   90.00
_cell.angle_beta   90.00
_cell.angle_gamma   90.00
#
_symmetry.space_group_name_H-M   'P 1'
#
loop_
_entity.id
_entity.type
_entity.pdbx_description
1 polymer ?
#
loop_
_entity_poly.entity_id
_entity_poly.type
_entity_poly.pdbx_seq_one_letter_code
_entity_poly.pdbx_strand_id
1 'polypeptide(L)'
;MMQGMPQSLRSQIFTAYGIDQQSSSKFEIDHLISLDLGGSNSPANLWPQALNPKPGAHEKDRVESFLHSQVCAGTLDLKQAQIKLATDWLAVYEQMPKG
;
A
#
# COMPACT_ATOMS: atom_id res chain seq x y z
N MET A 1 4.76 -2.89 2.06
CA MET A 1 4.91 -4.24 2.71
C MET A 1 5.28 -4.21 4.21
N MET A 2 4.39 -4.69 5.09
CA MET A 2 4.64 -4.78 6.54
C MET A 2 5.36 -6.08 6.94
N GLN A 3 6.68 -6.02 7.12
CA GLN A 3 7.46 -7.15 7.66
C GLN A 3 7.26 -7.28 9.18
N GLY A 4 7.11 -8.50 9.68
CA GLY A 4 7.06 -8.78 11.13
C GLY A 4 5.70 -8.60 11.81
N MET A 5 4.60 -8.47 11.05
CA MET A 5 3.25 -8.47 11.65
C MET A 5 2.96 -9.81 12.35
N PRO A 6 2.43 -9.81 13.59
CA PRO A 6 1.96 -11.04 14.23
C PRO A 6 0.88 -11.74 13.39
N GLN A 7 0.97 -13.06 13.25
CA GLN A 7 0.01 -13.85 12.48
C GLN A 7 -1.43 -13.68 12.98
N SER A 8 -1.62 -13.46 14.29
CA SER A 8 -2.93 -13.17 14.90
C SER A 8 -3.53 -11.86 14.40
N LEU A 9 -2.74 -10.78 14.31
CA LEU A 9 -3.18 -9.51 13.75
C LEU A 9 -3.50 -9.66 12.26
N ARG A 10 -2.67 -10.40 11.51
CA ARG A 10 -2.94 -10.71 10.09
C ARG A 10 -4.29 -11.42 9.91
N SER A 11 -4.57 -12.43 10.73
CA SER A 11 -5.83 -13.17 10.70
C SER A 11 -7.05 -12.31 11.09
N GLN A 12 -6.91 -11.44 12.10
CA GLN A 12 -7.95 -10.50 12.50
C GLN A 12 -8.33 -9.54 11.36
N ILE A 13 -7.32 -8.98 10.68
CA ILE A 13 -7.55 -8.08 9.55
C ILE A 13 -8.27 -8.82 8.42
N PHE A 14 -7.81 -10.00 7.98
CA PHE A 14 -8.52 -10.72 6.92
C PHE A 14 -9.96 -11.07 7.30
N THR A 15 -10.20 -11.50 8.54
CA THR A 15 -11.54 -11.80 9.04
C THR A 15 -12.43 -10.56 8.99
N ALA A 16 -11.92 -9.39 9.40
CA ALA A 16 -12.68 -8.13 9.36
C ALA A 16 -13.10 -7.72 7.93
N TYR A 17 -12.32 -8.13 6.91
CA TYR A 17 -12.62 -7.90 5.50
C TYR A 17 -13.35 -9.08 4.83
N GLY A 18 -13.77 -10.09 5.59
CA GLY A 18 -14.47 -11.27 5.06
C GLY A 18 -13.60 -12.19 4.19
N ILE A 19 -12.28 -12.10 4.31
CA ILE A 19 -11.33 -12.93 3.58
C ILE A 19 -11.03 -14.17 4.42
N ASP A 20 -11.38 -15.34 3.88
CA ASP A 20 -11.06 -16.60 4.52
C ASP A 20 -9.57 -16.95 4.45
N GLN A 21 -9.17 -17.89 5.31
CA GLN A 21 -7.77 -18.33 5.40
C GLN A 21 -7.26 -18.93 4.07
N GLN A 22 -8.12 -19.58 3.29
CA GLN A 22 -7.76 -20.20 2.01
C GLN A 22 -7.42 -19.15 0.94
N SER A 23 -8.06 -17.98 1.02
CA SER A 23 -7.89 -16.85 0.10
C SER A 23 -6.82 -15.87 0.57
N SER A 24 -6.42 -15.92 1.84
CA SER A 24 -5.42 -15.03 2.46
C SER A 24 -4.06 -14.98 1.74
N SER A 25 -3.71 -16.02 0.99
CA SER A 25 -2.49 -16.10 0.17
C SER A 25 -2.55 -15.23 -1.11
N LYS A 26 -3.74 -14.77 -1.50
CA LYS A 26 -3.95 -13.87 -2.66
C LYS A 26 -3.77 -12.39 -2.29
N PHE A 27 -3.54 -12.10 -1.01
CA PHE A 27 -3.47 -10.74 -0.48
C PHE A 27 -2.24 -10.54 0.39
N GLU A 28 -1.70 -9.32 0.32
CA GLU A 28 -0.75 -8.79 1.28
C GLU A 28 -1.49 -7.80 2.20
N ILE A 29 -1.09 -7.72 3.47
CA ILE A 29 -1.58 -6.63 4.30
C ILE A 29 -0.66 -5.46 4.06
N ASP A 30 -1.26 -4.36 3.66
CA ASP A 30 -0.54 -3.20 3.19
C ASP A 30 -1.08 -1.92 3.81
N HIS A 31 -0.29 -0.86 3.68
CA HIS A 31 -0.64 0.43 4.24
C HIS A 31 -1.43 1.27 3.24
N LEU A 32 -2.44 2.02 3.69
CA LEU A 32 -3.11 3.03 2.86
C LEU A 32 -2.14 4.18 2.52
N ILE A 33 -1.38 4.63 3.53
CA ILE A 33 -0.22 5.50 3.40
C ILE A 33 1.02 4.74 3.86
N SER A 34 2.05 4.61 3.03
CA SER A 34 3.29 3.92 3.40
C SER A 34 3.99 4.61 4.58
N LEU A 35 4.77 3.86 5.35
CA LEU A 35 5.55 4.41 6.47
C LEU A 35 6.58 5.45 5.99
N ASP A 36 7.16 5.25 4.80
CA ASP A 36 8.12 6.18 4.19
C ASP A 36 7.46 7.51 3.80
N LEU A 37 6.14 7.52 3.63
CA LEU A 37 5.32 8.71 3.41
C LEU A 37 4.57 9.14 4.68
N GLY A 38 5.04 8.76 5.86
CA GLY A 38 4.48 9.22 7.15
C GLY A 38 3.19 8.52 7.58
N GLY A 39 2.93 7.32 7.04
CA GLY A 39 1.82 6.47 7.47
C GLY A 39 2.03 5.87 8.87
N SER A 40 1.14 4.95 9.26
CA SER A 40 1.19 4.29 10.57
C SER A 40 0.80 2.81 10.53
N ASN A 41 1.11 2.08 11.59
CA ASN A 41 0.65 0.70 11.80
C ASN A 41 -0.73 0.62 12.46
N SER A 42 -1.48 1.72 12.50
CA SER A 42 -2.86 1.73 13.01
C SER A 42 -3.75 0.86 12.12
N PRO A 43 -4.69 0.08 12.67
CA PRO A 43 -5.67 -0.67 11.88
C PRO A 43 -6.41 0.18 10.84
N ALA A 44 -6.61 1.48 11.10
CA ALA A 44 -7.24 2.40 10.16
C ALA A 44 -6.40 2.70 8.91
N ASN A 45 -5.11 2.39 8.93
CA ASN A 45 -4.18 2.55 7.81
C ASN A 45 -3.79 1.19 7.20
N LEU A 46 -4.41 0.08 7.61
CA LEU A 46 -4.05 -1.27 7.17
C LEU A 46 -5.22 -1.94 6.44
N TRP A 47 -4.92 -2.59 5.33
CA TRP A 47 -5.94 -3.28 4.53
C TRP A 47 -5.38 -4.44 3.70
N PRO A 48 -6.21 -5.44 3.34
CA PRO A 48 -5.86 -6.49 2.39
C PRO A 48 -5.72 -5.95 0.96
N GLN A 49 -4.49 -5.86 0.47
CA GLN A 49 -4.18 -5.50 -0.90
C GLN A 49 -4.03 -6.77 -1.75
N ALA A 50 -4.78 -6.86 -2.85
CA ALA A 50 -4.72 -8.00 -3.76
C ALA A 50 -3.38 -8.05 -4.52
N LEU A 51 -2.82 -9.25 -4.66
CA LEU A 51 -1.64 -9.51 -5.49
C LEU A 51 -1.94 -9.48 -6.98
N ASN A 52 -3.15 -9.90 -7.36
CA ASN A 52 -3.67 -10.05 -8.72
C ASN A 52 -5.16 -9.65 -8.79
N PRO A 53 -5.69 -9.23 -9.96
CA PRO A 53 -4.97 -8.98 -11.22
C PRO A 53 -3.98 -7.81 -11.11
N LYS A 54 -3.18 -7.61 -12.14
CA LYS A 54 -2.22 -6.52 -12.22
C LYS A 54 -2.87 -5.27 -12.82
N PRO A 55 -2.57 -4.06 -12.32
CA PRO A 55 -1.66 -3.72 -11.21
C PRO A 55 -2.19 -4.13 -9.83
N GLY A 56 -1.34 -4.76 -9.01
CA GLY A 56 -1.65 -5.22 -7.64
C GLY A 56 -0.63 -4.72 -6.61
N ALA A 57 -0.47 -5.44 -5.49
CA ALA A 57 0.38 -5.00 -4.37
C ALA A 57 1.80 -4.55 -4.78
N HIS A 58 2.49 -5.34 -5.60
CA HIS A 58 3.85 -5.01 -6.03
C HIS A 58 3.93 -3.76 -6.92
N GLU A 59 2.88 -3.47 -7.69
CA GLU A 59 2.83 -2.25 -8.49
C GLU A 59 2.53 -1.03 -7.61
N LYS A 60 1.71 -1.20 -6.57
CA LYS A 60 1.53 -0.19 -5.53
C LYS A 60 2.83 0.09 -4.77
N ASP A 61 3.63 -0.92 -4.41
CA ASP A 61 4.96 -0.72 -3.80
C ASP A 61 5.88 0.16 -4.67
N ARG A 62 5.79 0.04 -6.01
CA ARG A 62 6.53 0.92 -6.94
C ARG A 62 6.03 2.36 -6.90
N VAL A 63 4.71 2.55 -6.80
CA VAL A 63 4.11 3.88 -6.63
C VAL A 63 4.56 4.52 -5.32
N GLU A 64 4.59 3.76 -4.22
CA GLU A 64 5.08 4.25 -2.93
C GLU A 64 6.54 4.71 -3.02
N SER A 65 7.39 3.88 -3.61
CA SER A 65 8.81 4.19 -3.79
C SER A 65 9.02 5.43 -4.68
N PHE A 66 8.23 5.56 -5.75
CA PHE A 66 8.26 6.72 -6.64
C PHE A 66 7.79 7.99 -5.95
N LEU A 67 6.65 7.95 -5.24
CA LEU A 67 6.15 9.12 -4.52
C LEU A 67 7.11 9.54 -3.40
N HIS A 68 7.69 8.58 -2.68
CA HIS A 68 8.71 8.86 -1.67
C HIS A 68 9.94 9.55 -2.27
N SER A 69 10.46 9.07 -3.42
CA SER A 69 11.62 9.71 -4.06
C SER A 69 11.33 11.14 -4.52
N GLN A 70 10.13 11.42 -5.03
CA GLN A 70 9.70 12.77 -5.40
C GLN A 70 9.60 13.70 -4.17
N VAL A 71 9.11 13.19 -3.04
CA VAL A 71 9.10 13.93 -1.77
C VAL A 71 10.52 14.22 -1.29
N CYS A 72 11.42 13.23 -1.29
CA CYS A 72 12.82 13.42 -0.91
C CYS A 72 13.55 14.41 -1.82
N ALA A 73 13.22 14.44 -3.11
CA ALA A 73 13.77 15.40 -4.07
C ALA A 73 13.18 16.82 -3.94
N GLY A 74 12.14 17.00 -3.11
CA GLY A 74 11.43 18.28 -2.96
C GLY A 74 10.58 18.66 -4.19
N THR A 75 10.29 17.71 -5.07
CA THR A 75 9.49 17.95 -6.29
C THR A 75 8.00 17.70 -6.08
N LEU A 76 7.63 17.11 -4.94
CA LEU A 76 6.25 16.85 -4.54
C LEU A 76 6.09 17.06 -3.03
N ASP A 77 5.03 17.76 -2.62
CA ASP A 77 4.74 17.91 -1.18
C ASP A 77 4.32 16.57 -0.56
N LEU A 78 4.78 16.29 0.67
CA LEU A 78 4.41 15.08 1.41
C LEU A 78 2.89 14.88 1.47
N LYS A 79 2.13 15.94 1.76
CA LYS A 79 0.66 15.89 1.82
C LYS A 79 0.05 15.51 0.47
N GLN A 80 0.61 15.99 -0.64
CA GLN A 80 0.12 15.66 -1.98
C GLN A 80 0.44 14.21 -2.33
N ALA A 81 1.62 13.71 -1.97
CA ALA A 81 1.98 12.31 -2.13
C ALA A 81 1.02 11.38 -1.37
N GLN A 82 0.72 11.72 -0.11
CA GLN A 82 -0.22 10.98 0.71
C GLN A 82 -1.63 10.93 0.09
N ILE A 83 -2.15 12.08 -0.37
CA ILE A 83 -3.46 12.13 -1.03
C ILE A 83 -3.46 11.24 -2.27
N LYS A 84 -2.47 11.38 -3.15
CA LYS A 84 -2.36 10.58 -4.38
C LYS A 84 -2.35 9.07 -4.08
N LEU A 85 -1.55 8.63 -3.10
CA LEU A 85 -1.44 7.23 -2.72
C LEU A 85 -2.76 6.68 -2.15
N ALA A 86 -3.43 7.44 -1.28
CA ALA A 86 -4.67 7.00 -0.64
C ALA A 86 -5.90 6.99 -1.56
N THR A 87 -5.97 7.91 -2.54
CA THR A 87 -7.19 8.07 -3.34
C THR A 87 -7.13 7.34 -4.66
N ASP A 88 -6.01 7.41 -5.38
CA ASP A 88 -5.89 6.84 -6.73
C ASP A 88 -4.42 6.59 -7.09
N TRP A 89 -3.83 5.61 -6.42
CA TRP A 89 -2.45 5.20 -6.70
C TRP A 89 -2.30 4.62 -8.12
N LEU A 90 -3.38 4.10 -8.72
CA LEU A 90 -3.36 3.53 -10.06
C LEU A 90 -3.11 4.63 -11.11
N ALA A 91 -3.76 5.78 -11.00
CA ALA A 91 -3.48 6.92 -11.86
C ALA A 91 -2.02 7.39 -11.77
N VAL A 92 -1.39 7.27 -10.59
CA VAL A 92 0.05 7.53 -10.45
C VAL A 92 0.86 6.48 -11.19
N TYR A 93 0.54 5.19 -10.98
CA TYR A 93 1.23 4.08 -11.65
C TYR A 93 1.23 4.23 -13.18
N GLU A 94 0.10 4.63 -13.76
CA GLU A 94 -0.05 4.82 -15.21
C GLU A 94 0.77 6.00 -15.76
N GLN A 95 1.04 7.02 -14.93
CA GLN A 95 1.80 8.22 -15.31
C GLN A 95 3.29 8.11 -14.98
N MET A 96 3.71 7.12 -14.20
CA MET A 96 5.10 6.88 -13.90
C MET A 96 5.89 6.60 -15.19
N PRO A 97 7.13 7.14 -15.32
CA PRO A 97 8.00 6.78 -16.41
C PRO A 97 8.18 5.26 -16.49
N LYS A 98 7.91 4.68 -17.66
CA LYS A 98 8.22 3.28 -17.93
C LYS A 98 9.73 3.19 -18.16
N GLY A 99 10.44 2.55 -17.23
CA GLY A 99 11.86 2.22 -17.38
C GLY A 99 12.12 1.23 -18.51
#